data_AF-A0A1A8KWN1-F1
#
_entry.id   AF-A0A1A8KWN1-F1
#
_cell.length_a   1.000
_cell.length_b   1.000
_cell.length_c   1.000
_cell.angle_alpha   90.00
_cell.angle_beta   90.00
_cell.angle_gamma   90.00
#
_symmetry.space_group_name_H-M   'P 1'
#
loop_
_entity.id
_entity.type
_entity.pdbx_description
1 polymer ?
#
loop_
_entity_poly.entity_id
_entity_poly.type
_entity_poly.pdbx_seq_one_letter_code
_entity_poly.pdbx_strand_id
1 'polypeptide(L)'
;LGDDASMYTIMLFTCKDQGKADNALKECKELRRLSITFGRRYHAFNNNDAEDRVQVTELVSMIKEMIQDNGGKHYTNEMYEKAQRKLREEEER
;
A
#
# COMPACT_ATOMS: atom_id res chain seq x y z
N LEU A 1 8.24 1.75 -9.95
CA LEU A 1 6.84 1.30 -10.18
C LEU A 1 6.00 2.37 -10.91
N GLY A 2 6.40 3.64 -10.88
CA GLY A 2 5.69 4.72 -11.57
C GLY A 2 4.45 5.19 -10.81
N ASP A 3 3.85 6.27 -11.29
CA ASP A 3 2.79 7.01 -10.59
C ASP A 3 1.58 6.13 -10.29
N ASP A 4 1.21 5.25 -11.24
CA ASP A 4 0.04 4.38 -11.16
C ASP A 4 0.16 3.31 -10.05
N ALA A 5 1.37 2.96 -9.63
CA ALA A 5 1.58 1.92 -8.62
C ALA A 5 1.00 2.28 -7.25
N SER A 6 0.94 3.57 -6.94
CA SER A 6 0.31 4.08 -5.73
C SER A 6 -1.16 3.64 -5.62
N MET A 7 -1.85 3.49 -6.76
CA MET A 7 -3.24 3.05 -6.84
C MET A 7 -3.43 1.58 -6.49
N TYR A 8 -2.37 0.77 -6.50
CA TYR A 8 -2.37 -0.68 -6.23
C TYR A 8 -1.57 -1.07 -4.99
N THR A 9 -1.22 -0.10 -4.13
CA THR A 9 -0.39 -0.32 -2.95
C THR A 9 -1.20 -0.18 -1.67
N ILE A 10 -0.98 -1.11 -0.72
CA ILE A 10 -1.49 -1.07 0.65
C ILE A 10 -0.28 -1.02 1.59
N MET A 11 -0.31 -0.12 2.58
CA MET A 11 0.74 -0.03 3.60
C MET A 11 0.46 -0.99 4.75
N LEU A 12 1.34 -1.97 4.98
CA LEU A 12 1.20 -2.91 6.09
C LEU A 12 2.11 -2.51 7.26
N PHE A 13 1.52 -2.28 8.43
CA PHE A 13 2.24 -2.07 9.68
C PHE A 13 2.31 -3.39 10.45
N THR A 14 3.50 -3.91 10.67
CA THR A 14 3.68 -5.09 11.52
C THR A 14 3.80 -4.69 12.99
N CYS A 15 3.63 -5.64 13.90
CA CYS A 15 3.62 -5.41 15.37
C CYS A 15 2.40 -4.61 15.85
N LYS A 16 1.20 -4.96 15.36
CA LYS A 16 -0.08 -4.38 15.79
C LYS A 16 -0.28 -4.40 17.30
N ASP A 17 0.22 -5.43 17.98
CA ASP A 17 0.22 -5.62 19.44
C ASP A 17 0.89 -4.46 20.21
N GLN A 18 1.77 -3.70 19.55
CA GLN A 18 2.46 -2.55 20.16
C GLN A 18 1.69 -1.22 19.96
N GLY A 19 0.55 -1.23 19.25
CA GLY A 19 -0.26 -0.02 19.00
C GLY A 19 0.45 1.09 18.21
N LYS A 20 1.53 0.75 17.50
CA LYS A 20 2.45 1.74 16.91
C LYS A 20 1.98 2.32 15.58
N ALA A 21 1.05 1.67 14.87
CA ALA A 21 0.65 2.10 13.53
C ALA A 21 0.05 3.52 13.51
N ASP A 22 -0.94 3.78 14.37
CA ASP A 22 -1.61 5.09 14.42
C ASP A 22 -0.67 6.19 14.93
N ASN A 23 0.18 5.87 15.90
CA ASN A 23 1.19 6.81 16.40
C ASN A 23 2.21 7.14 15.32
N ALA A 24 2.68 6.15 14.56
CA ALA A 24 3.61 6.35 13.45
C ALA A 24 3.02 7.27 12.38
N LEU A 25 1.72 7.14 12.05
CA LEU A 25 1.03 8.02 11.11
C LEU A 25 0.79 9.44 11.66
N LYS A 26 0.64 9.60 12.97
CA LYS A 26 0.51 10.91 13.62
C LYS A 26 1.85 11.64 13.69
N GLU A 27 2.89 10.96 14.14
CA GLU A 27 4.19 11.53 14.45
C GLU A 27 5.09 11.69 13.22
N CYS A 28 5.04 10.75 12.28
CA CYS A 28 5.87 10.81 11.07
C CYS A 28 5.10 11.43 9.90
N LYS A 29 5.48 12.66 9.53
CA LYS A 29 4.92 13.37 8.38
C LYS A 29 5.07 12.58 7.08
N GLU A 30 6.16 11.83 6.94
CA GLU A 30 6.49 11.13 5.71
C GLU A 30 5.65 9.87 5.56
N LEU A 31 5.40 9.13 6.66
CA LEU A 31 4.45 8.03 6.67
C LEU A 31 3.02 8.52 6.41
N ARG A 32 2.63 9.67 6.98
CA ARG A 32 1.33 10.29 6.69
C ARG A 32 1.20 10.68 5.23
N ARG A 33 2.26 11.21 4.62
CA ARG A 33 2.26 11.54 3.18
C ARG A 33 2.11 10.27 2.35
N LEU A 34 2.85 9.22 2.67
CA LEU A 34 2.75 7.93 1.98
C LEU A 34 1.36 7.31 2.13
N SER A 35 0.74 7.38 3.31
CA SER A 35 -0.62 6.86 3.48
C SER A 35 -1.62 7.61 2.60
N ILE A 36 -1.51 8.94 2.48
CA ILE A 36 -2.33 9.74 1.56
C ILE A 36 -2.05 9.34 0.10
N THR A 37 -0.78 9.19 -0.29
CA THR A 37 -0.39 8.75 -1.64
C THR A 37 -1.03 7.41 -1.99
N PHE A 38 -1.15 6.49 -1.04
CA PHE A 38 -1.76 5.18 -1.26
C PHE A 38 -3.28 5.17 -1.03
N GLY A 39 -3.95 6.31 -1.11
CA GLY A 39 -5.41 6.40 -0.95
C GLY A 39 -5.90 6.11 0.47
N ARG A 40 -5.06 6.39 1.47
CA ARG A 40 -5.29 6.09 2.90
C ARG A 40 -5.47 4.60 3.20
N ARG A 41 -5.00 3.71 2.32
CA ARG A 41 -5.01 2.26 2.52
C ARG A 41 -3.82 1.83 3.35
N TYR A 42 -4.07 1.57 4.63
CA TYR A 42 -3.11 0.95 5.52
C TYR A 42 -3.79 -0.05 6.46
N HIS A 43 -3.06 -1.07 6.87
CA HIS A 43 -3.55 -2.10 7.77
C HIS A 43 -2.47 -2.48 8.78
N ALA A 44 -2.84 -2.64 10.04
CA ALA A 44 -1.94 -3.12 11.09
C ALA A 44 -2.14 -4.62 11.28
N PHE A 45 -1.04 -5.37 11.28
CA PHE A 45 -1.03 -6.83 11.32
C PHE A 45 -0.18 -7.33 12.48
N ASN A 46 -0.71 -8.30 13.24
CA ASN A 46 0.01 -8.98 14.30
C ASN A 46 0.55 -10.32 13.80
N ASN A 47 1.84 -10.35 13.44
CA ASN A 47 2.50 -11.58 12.98
C ASN A 47 2.66 -12.64 14.09
N ASN A 48 2.49 -12.27 15.36
CA ASN A 48 2.62 -13.20 16.49
C ASN A 48 1.30 -13.89 16.85
N ASP A 49 0.18 -13.47 16.24
CA ASP A 49 -1.14 -14.05 16.47
C ASP A 49 -1.66 -14.72 15.20
N ALA A 50 -1.21 -15.96 14.98
CA ALA A 50 -1.57 -16.72 13.79
C ALA A 50 -3.04 -17.21 13.79
N GLU A 51 -3.70 -17.22 14.95
CA GLU A 51 -5.08 -17.67 15.10
C GLU A 51 -6.09 -16.56 14.82
N ASP A 52 -5.68 -15.29 14.96
CA ASP A 52 -6.49 -14.17 14.50
C ASP A 52 -6.59 -14.16 12.95
N ARG A 53 -7.65 -14.79 12.45
CA ARG A 53 -8.02 -14.77 11.03
C ARG A 53 -8.80 -13.52 10.63
N VAL A 54 -9.20 -12.67 11.57
CA VAL A 54 -9.94 -11.44 11.29
C VAL A 54 -9.04 -10.45 10.56
N GLN A 55 -7.79 -10.25 11.03
CA GLN A 55 -6.80 -9.40 10.33
C GLN A 55 -6.53 -9.84 8.88
N VAL A 56 -6.54 -11.16 8.61
CA VAL A 56 -6.40 -11.68 7.24
C VAL A 56 -7.63 -11.32 6.41
N THR A 57 -8.82 -11.47 6.98
CA THR A 57 -10.09 -11.17 6.30
C THR A 57 -10.22 -9.67 6.00
N GLU A 58 -9.82 -8.81 6.93
CA GLU A 58 -9.76 -7.36 6.75
C GLU A 58 -8.79 -6.97 5.63
N LEU A 59 -7.58 -7.55 5.62
CA LEU A 59 -6.60 -7.30 4.56
C LEU A 59 -7.10 -7.75 3.18
N VAL A 60 -7.71 -8.94 3.09
CA VAL A 60 -8.27 -9.45 1.82
C VAL A 60 -9.43 -8.57 1.35
N SER A 61 -10.25 -8.04 2.26
CA SER A 61 -11.34 -7.12 1.90
C SER A 61 -10.78 -5.81 1.35
N MET A 62 -9.75 -5.25 1.98
CA MET A 62 -9.06 -4.04 1.48
C MET A 62 -8.44 -4.26 0.10
N ILE A 63 -7.88 -5.44 -0.18
CA ILE A 63 -7.38 -5.80 -1.52
C ILE A 63 -8.51 -5.82 -2.55
N LYS A 64 -9.67 -6.42 -2.21
CA LYS A 64 -10.83 -6.49 -3.10
C LYS A 64 -11.39 -5.10 -3.40
N GLU A 65 -11.54 -4.25 -2.39
CA GLU A 65 -11.97 -2.86 -2.54
C GLU A 65 -10.99 -2.09 -3.43
N MET A 66 -9.68 -2.22 -3.19
CA MET A 66 -8.67 -1.62 -4.04
C MET A 66 -8.78 -2.04 -5.50
N ILE A 67 -9.00 -3.33 -5.79
CA ILE A 67 -9.17 -3.82 -7.16
C ILE A 67 -10.44 -3.24 -7.78
N GLN A 68 -11.54 -3.17 -7.01
CA GLN A 68 -12.81 -2.61 -7.45
C GLN A 68 -12.68 -1.11 -7.80
N ASP A 69 -12.02 -0.33 -6.94
CA ASP A 69 -11.76 1.10 -7.16
C ASP A 69 -10.89 1.34 -8.41
N ASN A 70 -10.02 0.38 -8.75
CA ASN A 70 -9.22 0.38 -9.99
C ASN A 70 -9.99 -0.17 -11.20
N GLY A 71 -11.31 -0.28 -11.13
CA GLY A 71 -12.15 -0.76 -12.23
C GLY A 71 -11.98 -2.25 -12.53
N GLY A 72 -11.63 -3.04 -11.52
CA GLY A 72 -11.40 -4.49 -11.63
C GLY A 72 -10.07 -4.87 -12.28
N LYS A 73 -9.18 -3.90 -12.51
CA LYS A 73 -7.87 -4.11 -13.14
C LYS A 73 -6.80 -4.41 -12.10
N HIS A 74 -5.68 -4.95 -12.58
CA HIS A 74 -4.50 -5.23 -11.78
C HIS A 74 -3.35 -4.37 -12.28
N TYR A 75 -2.36 -4.14 -11.43
CA TYR A 75 -1.09 -3.59 -11.87
C TYR A 75 -0.40 -4.57 -12.83
N THR A 76 0.02 -4.10 -14.00
CA THR A 76 0.56 -4.96 -15.07
C THR A 76 2.05 -4.74 -15.31
N ASN A 77 2.70 -5.73 -15.93
CA ASN A 77 4.09 -5.58 -16.39
C ASN A 77 4.25 -4.43 -17.40
N GLU A 78 3.25 -4.18 -18.23
CA GLU A 78 3.28 -3.03 -19.16
C GLU A 78 3.33 -1.69 -18.39
N MET A 79 2.54 -1.54 -17.33
CA MET A 79 2.61 -0.37 -16.45
C MET A 79 3.99 -0.25 -15.80
N TYR A 80 4.56 -1.38 -15.37
CA TYR A 80 5.92 -1.43 -14.82
C TYR A 80 6.98 -0.99 -15.83
N GLU A 81 6.98 -1.55 -17.04
CA GLU A 81 7.94 -1.20 -18.09
C GLU A 81 7.82 0.26 -18.51
N LYS A 82 6.58 0.77 -18.62
CA LYS A 82 6.31 2.19 -18.90
C LYS A 82 6.90 3.08 -17.80
N ALA A 83 6.73 2.69 -16.53
CA ALA A 83 7.32 3.41 -15.41
C ALA A 83 8.85 3.40 -15.45
N GLN A 84 9.47 2.26 -15.76
CA GLN A 84 10.92 2.14 -15.89
C GLN A 84 11.47 2.98 -17.04
N ARG A 85 10.73 3.08 -18.16
CA ARG A 85 11.11 3.93 -19.29
C ARG A 85 11.11 5.41 -18.92
N LYS A 86 10.05 5.89 -18.26
CA LYS A 86 9.97 7.28 -17.80
C LYS A 86 11.13 7.66 -16.88
N LEU A 87 11.49 6.79 -15.94
CA LEU A 87 12.60 7.04 -15.01
C LEU A 87 13.93 7.22 -15.75
N ARG A 88 14.23 6.36 -16.75
CA ARG A 88 15.43 6.50 -17.57
C ARG A 88 15.45 7.81 -18.37
N GLU A 89 14.32 8.17 -18.98
CA GLU A 89 14.19 9.42 -19.74
C GLU A 89 14.34 10.69 -18.87
N GLU A 90 14.03 10.60 -17.57
CA GLU A 90 14.25 11.69 -16.60
C GLU A 90 15.69 11.76 -16.12
N GLU A 91 16.39 10.63 -15.99
CA GLU A 91 17.81 10.59 -15.63
C GLU A 91 18.74 11.09 -16.75
N GLU A 92 18.36 10.88 -18.01
CA GLU A 92 19.11 11.34 -19.19
C GLU A 92 18.89 12.83 -19.52
N ARG A 93 17.97 13.50 -18.84
CA ARG A 93 17.61 14.91 -19.05
C ARG A 93 18.37 15.84 -18.11
#